data_AF-A0A453M4U3-F1
#
_entry.id   AF-A0A453M4U3-F1
#
_cell.length_a   1.000
_cell.length_b   1.000
_cell.length_c   1.000
_cell.angle_alpha   90.00
_cell.angle_beta   90.00
_cell.angle_gamma   90.00
#
_symmetry.space_group_name_H-M   'P 1'
#
loop_
_entity.id
_entity.type
_entity.pdbx_description
1 polymer ?
#
loop_
_entity_poly.entity_id
_entity_poly.type
_entity_poly.pdbx_seq_one_letter_code
_entity_poly.pdbx_strand_id
1 'polypeptide(L)' 'MTDARCSDDNEQCPRWAALGECYKNAKYMVGTKDTLGSCRKSCGVCDA' A
#
# COMPACT_ATOMS: atom_id res chain seq x y z
N MET A 1 -14.69 8.66 11.01
CA MET A 1 -13.60 7.77 11.46
C MET A 1 -12.49 7.96 10.45
N THR A 2 -11.35 8.48 10.88
CA THR A 2 -10.29 9.01 10.04
C THR A 2 -9.88 7.95 9.02
N ASP A 3 -10.22 8.20 7.75
CA ASP A 3 -9.72 7.45 6.61
C ASP A 3 -8.20 7.38 6.77
N ALA A 4 -7.71 6.18 7.02
CA ALA A 4 -6.34 6.01 7.42
C ALA A 4 -5.47 6.42 6.24
N ARG A 5 -4.86 7.60 6.39
CA ARG A 5 -4.11 8.33 5.38
C ARG A 5 -3.48 7.40 4.38
N CYS A 6 -3.89 7.55 3.13
CA CYS A 6 -3.27 6.91 2.00
C CYS A 6 -1.81 7.37 1.91
N SER A 7 -0.91 6.64 2.55
CA SER A 7 0.51 6.94 2.58
C SER A 7 1.32 5.67 2.46
N ASP A 8 2.54 5.85 1.99
CA ASP A 8 3.57 4.83 2.03
C ASP A 8 4.29 4.94 3.37
N ASP A 9 4.15 3.91 4.21
CA ASP A 9 4.87 3.77 5.48
C ASP A 9 6.33 3.40 5.27
N ASN A 10 6.71 2.95 4.06
CA ASN A 10 8.08 2.54 3.75
C ASN A 10 8.62 3.28 2.52
N GLU A 11 9.86 3.76 2.63
CA GLU A 11 10.61 4.35 1.51
C GLU A 11 10.83 3.38 0.34
N GLN A 12 10.79 2.06 0.59
CA GLN A 12 10.90 1.03 -0.44
C GLN A 12 9.58 0.74 -1.16
N CYS A 13 8.46 1.33 -0.74
CA CYS A 13 7.16 1.13 -1.39
C CYS A 13 7.16 1.39 -2.92
N PRO A 14 7.80 2.44 -3.46
CA PRO A 14 7.84 2.67 -4.91
C PRO A 14 8.63 1.57 -5.62
N ARG A 15 9.71 1.09 -5.01
CA ARG A 15 10.53 0.00 -5.55
C ARG A 15 9.75 -1.31 -5.57
N TRP A 16 9.07 -1.65 -4.49
CA TRP A 16 8.23 -2.84 -4.40
C TRP A 16 7.05 -2.77 -5.35
N ALA A 17 6.40 -1.60 -5.47
CA ALA A 17 5.35 -1.39 -6.46
C ALA A 17 5.86 -1.63 -7.88
N ALA A 18 7.05 -1.10 -8.22
CA ALA A 18 7.70 -1.34 -9.51
C ALA A 18 8.08 -2.82 -9.75
N LEU A 19 8.36 -3.58 -8.69
CA LEU A 19 8.60 -5.03 -8.75
C LEU A 19 7.31 -5.88 -8.84
N GLY A 20 6.14 -5.24 -8.77
CA GLY A 20 4.84 -5.89 -8.79
C GLY A 20 4.40 -6.46 -7.43
N GLU A 21 4.98 -5.99 -6.33
CA GLU A 21 4.64 -6.45 -4.97
C GLU A 21 3.21 -6.09 -4.58
N CYS A 22 2.60 -5.09 -5.22
CA CYS A 22 1.18 -4.78 -5.04
C CYS A 22 0.26 -5.98 -5.37
N TYR A 23 0.70 -6.87 -6.26
CA TYR A 23 -0.03 -8.09 -6.62
C TYR A 23 0.53 -9.32 -5.92
N LYS A 24 1.87 -9.45 -5.86
CA LYS A 24 2.53 -10.60 -5.21
C LYS A 24 2.35 -10.61 -3.69
N ASN A 25 2.45 -9.43 -3.07
CA ASN A 25 2.35 -9.20 -1.64
C ASN A 25 1.31 -8.12 -1.31
N ALA A 26 0.14 -8.23 -1.95
CA ALA A 26 -0.99 -7.32 -1.74
C ALA A 26 -1.35 -7.15 -0.26
N LYS A 27 -1.25 -8.21 0.55
CA LYS A 27 -1.54 -8.15 1.99
C LYS A 27 -0.63 -7.17 2.75
N TYR A 28 0.63 -7.07 2.36
CA TYR A 28 1.57 -6.13 2.99
C TYR A 28 1.48 -4.74 2.35
N MET A 29 1.40 -4.69 1.02
CA MET A 29 1.42 -3.44 0.27
C MET A 29 0.08 -2.70 0.35
N VAL A 30 -1.01 -3.38 0.01
CA VAL A 30 -2.39 -2.85 -0.05
C VAL A 30 -3.14 -3.07 1.26
N GLY A 31 -2.90 -4.19 1.93
CA GLY A 31 -3.66 -4.60 3.11
C GLY A 31 -4.80 -5.55 2.76
N THR A 32 -5.66 -5.77 3.73
CA THR A 32 -6.91 -6.53 3.64
C THR A 32 -8.07 -5.69 4.13
N LYS A 33 -9.28 -6.26 4.16
CA LYS A 33 -10.46 -5.58 4.73
C LYS A 33 -10.30 -5.21 6.20
N ASP A 34 -9.42 -5.92 6.92
CA ASP A 34 -9.22 -5.78 8.36
C ASP A 34 -7.91 -5.08 8.72
N THR A 35 -6.97 -5.00 7.77
CA THR A 35 -5.62 -4.43 8.01
C THR A 35 -5.19 -3.54 6.86
N LEU A 36 -4.61 -2.40 7.16
CA LEU A 36 -4.13 -1.48 6.13
C LEU A 36 -2.74 -1.89 5.67
N GLY A 37 -2.53 -1.83 4.35
CA GLY A 37 -1.20 -2.04 3.80
C GLY A 37 -0.30 -0.83 4.01
N SER A 38 0.99 -1.11 4.02
CA SER A 38 2.06 -0.14 4.23
C SER A 38 2.39 0.67 2.98
N CYS A 39 1.95 0.25 1.79
CA CYS A 39 2.36 0.86 0.51
C CYS A 39 1.18 1.19 -0.39
N ARG A 40 0.05 1.57 0.22
CA ARG A 40 -1.22 1.77 -0.48
C ARG A 40 -1.15 2.91 -1.50
N LYS A 41 -0.35 3.95 -1.21
CA LYS A 41 -0.15 5.07 -2.13
C LYS A 41 0.69 4.66 -3.35
N SER A 42 1.81 3.97 -3.13
CA SER A 42 2.67 3.45 -4.22
C SER A 42 1.95 2.41 -5.08
N CYS A 43 1.01 1.66 -4.51
CA CYS A 43 0.17 0.73 -5.25
C CYS A 43 -1.01 1.38 -5.99
N GLY A 44 -1.24 2.69 -5.80
CA GLY A 44 -2.37 3.39 -6.41
C GLY A 44 -3.74 2.84 -6.01
N VAL A 45 -3.83 2.20 -4.83
CA VAL A 45 -5.09 1.62 -4.33
C VAL A 45 -5.92 2.59 -3.51
N CYS A 46 -5.37 3.77 -3.23
CA CYS A 46 -6.08 4.89 -2.67
C CYS A 46 -5.58 6.19 -3.32
N ASP A 47 -6.51 7.11 -3.50
CA ASP A 47 -6.22 8.49 -3.86
C ASP A 47 -6.26 9.32 -2.57
N ALA A 48 -5.28 10.22 -2.42
CA ALA A 48 -5.13 11.05 -1.22
C ALA A 48 -6.19 12.16 -1.12
#